data_AF-A0A620HNM1-F1
#
_entry.id   AF-A0A620HNM1-F1
#
_cell.length_a   1.000
_cell.length_b   1.000
_cell.length_c   1.000
_cell.angle_alpha   90.00
_cell.angle_beta   90.00
_cell.angle_gamma   90.00
#
_symmetry.space_group_name_H-M   'P 1'
#
loop_
_entity.id
_entity.type
_entity.pdbx_description
1 polymer ?
#
loop_
_entity_poly.entity_id
_entity_poly.type
_entity_poly.pdbx_seq_one_letter_code
_entity_poly.pdbx_strand_id
1 'polypeptide(L)'
;RREIGYYSDSLFGVIGVVEKSDMVAILPGKIATYFRDVRRYNIKILRMPDEIIFRMLPVYAYLATNSTHYKNAKKLISTFQSTFLFSQEKQPDALVEGSTSLCDLSV
;
A
#
# COMPACT_ATOMS: atom_id res chain seq x y z
N ARG A 1 -14.49 -20.81 -1.35
CA ARG A 1 -13.22 -20.95 -0.58
C ARG A 1 -12.22 -20.02 -1.26
N ARG A 2 -11.57 -19.08 -0.55
CA ARG A 2 -10.58 -18.19 -1.20
C ARG A 2 -9.35 -19.03 -1.54
N GLU A 3 -8.94 -19.05 -2.80
CA GLU A 3 -7.64 -19.61 -3.18
C GLU A 3 -6.57 -18.59 -2.83
N ILE A 4 -5.86 -18.84 -1.73
CA ILE A 4 -4.72 -18.03 -1.32
C ILE A 4 -3.48 -18.79 -1.80
N GLY A 5 -2.79 -18.23 -2.79
CA GLY A 5 -1.58 -18.84 -3.35
C GLY A 5 -0.40 -18.85 -2.38
N TYR A 6 -0.31 -17.85 -1.50
CA TYR A 6 0.73 -17.74 -0.48
C TYR A 6 0.25 -16.89 0.71
N TYR A 7 0.65 -17.27 1.92
CA TYR A 7 0.33 -16.54 3.15
C TYR A 7 1.60 -16.21 3.92
N SER A 8 1.78 -14.94 4.27
CA SER A 8 2.81 -14.46 5.18
C SER A 8 2.28 -13.24 5.94
N ASP A 9 2.71 -13.10 7.19
CA ASP A 9 2.47 -11.95 8.05
C ASP A 9 3.50 -10.82 7.83
N SER A 10 4.47 -11.02 6.94
CA SER A 10 5.52 -10.06 6.63
C SER A 10 5.33 -9.47 5.23
N LEU A 11 5.32 -8.14 5.14
CA LEU A 11 5.31 -7.43 3.85
C LEU A 11 6.51 -7.82 2.97
N PHE A 12 7.68 -8.06 3.57
CA PHE A 12 8.86 -8.52 2.83
C PHE A 12 8.66 -9.93 2.28
N GLY A 13 8.02 -10.82 3.04
CA GLY A 13 7.69 -12.16 2.58
C GLY A 13 6.72 -12.13 1.40
N VAL A 14 5.62 -11.38 1.53
CA VAL A 14 4.61 -11.22 0.48
C VAL A 14 5.23 -10.62 -0.79
N ILE A 15 5.95 -9.51 -0.67
CA ILE A 15 6.50 -8.80 -1.84
C ILE A 15 7.65 -9.59 -2.48
N GLY A 16 8.46 -10.29 -1.67
CA GLY A 16 9.51 -11.18 -2.19
C GLY A 16 8.96 -12.35 -3.00
N VAL A 17 7.77 -12.86 -2.67
CA VAL A 17 7.08 -13.87 -3.49
C VAL A 17 6.52 -13.25 -4.76
N VAL A 18 5.87 -12.09 -4.68
CA VAL A 18 5.36 -11.36 -5.86
C VAL A 18 6.47 -11.04 -6.87
N GLU A 19 7.66 -10.67 -6.41
CA GLU A 19 8.79 -10.37 -7.30
C GLU A 19 9.34 -11.61 -8.01
N LYS A 20 9.27 -12.79 -7.37
CA LYS A 20 9.93 -14.02 -7.82
C LYS A 20 8.99 -15.02 -8.49
N SER A 21 7.71 -14.68 -8.64
CA SER A 21 6.68 -15.57 -9.17
C SER A 21 5.61 -14.79 -9.93
N ASP A 22 4.70 -15.49 -10.59
CA ASP A 22 3.58 -14.88 -11.33
C ASP A 22 2.37 -14.56 -10.41
N MET A 23 2.64 -14.25 -9.13
CA MET A 23 1.62 -13.90 -8.15
C MET A 23 1.36 -12.39 -8.10
N VAL A 24 0.13 -12.02 -7.77
CA VAL A 24 -0.27 -10.63 -7.54
C VAL A 24 -0.70 -10.42 -6.09
N ALA A 25 -0.46 -9.23 -5.56
CA ALA A 25 -0.89 -8.83 -4.23
C ALA A 25 -1.57 -7.47 -4.26
N ILE A 26 -2.62 -7.32 -3.44
CA ILE A 26 -3.31 -6.05 -3.23
C ILE A 26 -2.70 -5.37 -2.00
N LEU A 27 -2.15 -4.18 -2.19
CA LEU A 27 -1.46 -3.42 -1.14
C LEU A 27 -1.87 -1.93 -1.20
N PRO A 28 -1.77 -1.20 -0.07
CA PRO A 28 -1.83 0.26 -0.10
C PRO A 28 -0.77 0.84 -1.05
N GLY A 29 -1.16 1.77 -1.92
CA GLY A 29 -0.29 2.31 -2.97
C GLY A 29 1.06 2.82 -2.46
N LYS A 30 1.07 3.53 -1.33
CA LYS A 30 2.30 4.05 -0.69
C LYS A 30 3.28 2.94 -0.28
N ILE A 31 2.78 1.76 0.09
CA ILE A 31 3.63 0.61 0.43
C ILE A 31 4.22 0.05 -0.86
N ALA A 32 3.40 -0.17 -1.89
CA ALA A 32 3.87 -0.69 -3.18
C ALA A 32 4.94 0.21 -3.82
N THR A 33 4.73 1.54 -3.83
CA THR A 33 5.72 2.50 -4.36
C THR A 33 7.00 2.53 -3.54
N TYR A 34 6.94 2.44 -2.21
CA TYR A 34 8.13 2.34 -1.37
C TYR A 34 9.00 1.13 -1.75
N PHE A 35 8.39 -0.05 -1.95
CA PHE A 35 9.15 -1.25 -2.30
C PHE A 35 9.76 -1.17 -3.72
N ARG A 36 9.03 -0.63 -4.69
CA ARG A 36 9.53 -0.41 -6.05
C ARG A 36 10.65 0.63 -6.09
N ASP A 37 10.41 1.81 -5.52
CA ASP A 37 11.25 2.99 -5.77
C ASP A 37 12.40 3.11 -4.78
N VAL A 38 12.15 2.80 -3.50
CA VAL A 38 13.14 2.94 -2.42
C VAL A 38 13.89 1.63 -2.21
N ARG A 39 13.16 0.51 -2.11
CA ARG A 39 13.78 -0.81 -1.91
C ARG A 39 14.26 -1.48 -3.19
N ARG A 40 13.93 -0.90 -4.36
CA ARG A 40 14.37 -1.39 -5.69
C ARG A 40 13.92 -2.82 -6.01
N TYR A 41 12.77 -3.24 -5.49
CA TYR A 41 12.14 -4.49 -5.90
C TYR A 41 11.65 -4.36 -7.35
N ASN A 42 11.87 -5.41 -8.14
CA ASN A 42 11.43 -5.52 -9.52
C ASN A 42 9.95 -5.90 -9.60
N ILE A 43 9.08 -5.01 -9.13
CA ILE A 43 7.62 -5.18 -9.14
C ILE A 43 6.95 -4.14 -10.04
N LYS A 44 5.85 -4.54 -10.68
CA LYS A 44 4.99 -3.64 -11.46
C LYS A 44 3.74 -3.30 -10.64
N ILE A 45 3.33 -2.03 -10.69
CA ILE A 45 2.10 -1.56 -10.06
C ILE A 45 1.06 -1.40 -11.15
N LEU A 46 -0.02 -2.17 -11.05
CA LEU A 46 -1.15 -2.12 -11.98
C LEU A 46 -2.22 -1.19 -11.42
N ARG A 47 -2.94 -0.50 -12.31
CA ARG A 47 -4.14 0.23 -11.92
C ARG A 47 -5.20 -0.77 -11.49
N MET A 48 -5.84 -0.51 -10.35
CA MET A 48 -6.95 -1.35 -9.89
C MET A 48 -8.16 -1.15 -10.81
N PRO A 49 -8.91 -2.23 -11.12
CA PRO A 49 -10.19 -2.13 -11.81
C PRO A 49 -11.15 -1.20 -11.07
N ASP A 50 -11.91 -0.40 -11.81
CA ASP A 50 -12.79 0.62 -11.24
C ASP A 50 -13.96 0.00 -10.43
N GLU A 51 -14.24 -1.30 -10.63
CA GLU A 51 -15.23 -2.07 -9.87
C GLU A 51 -14.78 -2.40 -8.44
N ILE A 52 -13.48 -2.31 -8.14
CA ILE A 52 -12.94 -2.68 -6.83
C ILE A 52 -12.84 -1.44 -5.93
N ILE A 53 -13.77 -1.36 -4.98
CA ILE A 53 -13.82 -0.27 -4.01
C ILE A 53 -13.23 -0.74 -2.68
N PHE A 54 -12.20 -0.05 -2.21
CA PHE A 54 -11.63 -0.28 -0.88
C PHE A 54 -12.22 0.67 0.15
N ARG A 55 -12.59 0.13 1.32
CA ARG A 55 -12.84 0.95 2.50
C ARG A 55 -11.51 1.41 3.07
N MET A 56 -11.38 2.71 3.33
CA MET A 56 -10.25 3.25 4.07
C MET A 56 -10.21 2.63 5.48
N LEU A 57 -9.08 2.02 5.84
CA LEU A 57 -8.87 1.45 7.16
C LEU A 57 -8.32 2.53 8.11
N PRO A 58 -9.00 2.82 9.23
CA PRO A 58 -8.49 3.77 10.21
C PRO A 58 -7.23 3.21 10.89
N VAL A 59 -6.19 4.03 10.99
CA VAL A 59 -4.98 3.71 11.75
C VAL A 59 -5.10 4.32 13.13
N TYR A 60 -5.06 3.49 14.17
CA TYR A 60 -5.14 3.92 15.56
C TYR A 60 -3.77 3.95 16.21
N ALA A 61 -3.54 4.93 17.08
CA ALA A 61 -2.41 4.98 17.97
C ALA A 61 -2.88 4.78 19.41
N TYR A 62 -2.24 3.87 20.14
CA TYR A 62 -2.48 3.65 21.56
C TYR A 62 -1.31 4.19 22.38
N LEU A 63 -1.63 4.87 23.49
CA LEU A 63 -0.63 5.45 24.38
C LEU A 63 -0.99 5.20 25.84
N ALA A 64 -0.06 4.59 26.58
CA ALA A 64 -0.17 4.44 28.02
C ALA A 64 -0.02 5.81 28.71
N THR A 65 -1.05 6.24 29.42
CA THR A 65 -1.11 7.57 30.07
C THR A 65 -0.19 7.71 31.26
N ASN A 66 0.17 6.60 31.90
CA ASN A 66 1.08 6.51 33.04
C ASN A 66 2.57 6.37 32.64
N SER A 67 2.88 6.38 31.34
CA SER A 67 4.27 6.26 30.87
C SER A 67 5.07 7.54 31.13
N THR A 68 6.32 7.40 31.55
CA THR A 68 7.30 8.51 31.62
C THR A 68 7.54 9.17 30.26
N HIS A 69 7.26 8.46 29.17
CA HIS A 69 7.43 8.94 27.79
C HIS A 69 6.13 9.52 27.18
N TYR A 70 5.05 9.63 27.95
CA TYR A 70 3.74 10.06 27.46
C TYR A 70 3.81 11.35 26.62
N LYS A 71 4.50 12.39 27.12
CA LYS A 71 4.61 13.68 26.42
C LYS A 71 5.30 13.54 25.06
N ASN A 72 6.37 12.75 24.98
CA ASN A 72 7.13 12.54 23.75
C ASN A 72 6.34 11.72 22.75
N ALA A 73 5.73 10.62 23.19
CA ALA A 73 4.90 9.78 22.33
C ALA A 73 3.67 10.53 21.82
N LYS A 74 3.00 11.30 22.68
CA LYS A 74 1.87 12.15 22.27
C LYS A 74 2.30 13.16 21.21
N LYS A 75 3.44 13.82 21.39
CA LYS A 75 3.99 14.76 20.39
C LYS A 75 4.23 14.07 19.04
N LEU A 76 4.87 12.89 19.04
CA LEU A 76 5.10 12.10 17.83
C LEU A 76 3.78 11.73 17.13
N ILE A 77 2.80 11.23 17.87
CA ILE A 77 1.47 10.88 17.34
C ILE A 77 0.83 12.12 16.71
N SER A 78 0.85 13.26 17.38
CA SER A 78 0.30 14.52 16.85
C SER A 78 1.02 14.94 15.56
N THR A 79 2.34 14.81 15.48
CA THR A 79 3.10 15.08 14.26
C THR A 79 2.73 14.14 13.12
N PHE A 80 2.56 12.84 13.38
CA PHE A 80 2.09 11.91 12.37
C PHE A 80 0.68 12.29 11.88
N GLN A 81 -0.24 12.55 12.81
CA GLN A 81 -1.60 12.95 12.47
C GLN A 81 -1.63 14.20 11.58
N SER A 82 -0.87 15.25 11.90
CA SER A 82 -0.82 16.43 11.05
C SER A 82 -0.30 16.12 9.65
N THR A 83 0.79 15.35 9.53
CA THR A 83 1.38 15.03 8.21
C THR A 83 0.41 14.22 7.33
N PHE A 84 -0.34 13.28 7.92
CA PHE A 84 -1.30 12.47 7.19
C PHE A 84 -2.62 13.19 6.86
N LEU A 85 -3.08 14.12 7.72
CA LEU A 85 -4.30 14.90 7.47
C LEU A 85 -4.13 15.90 6.30
N PHE A 86 -2.92 16.42 6.09
CA PHE A 86 -2.64 17.39 5.01
C PHE A 86 -2.14 16.74 3.70
N SER A 87 -1.72 15.48 3.72
CA SER A 87 -1.43 14.71 2.49
C SER A 87 -2.69 14.02 1.94
N GLN A 88 -3.71 14.80 1.60
CA GLN A 88 -4.68 14.36 0.59
C GLN A 88 -3.96 14.40 -0.75
N GLU A 89 -3.50 13.25 -1.23
CA GLU A 89 -2.89 13.13 -2.56
C GLU A 89 -3.95 13.52 -3.60
N LYS A 90 -3.68 14.62 -4.32
CA LYS A 90 -4.32 14.96 -5.57
C LYS A 90 -4.14 13.77 -6.51
N GLN A 91 -5.21 13.08 -6.89
CA GLN A 91 -5.13 12.13 -8.01
C GLN A 91 -4.62 12.90 -9.23
N PRO A 92 -3.54 12.46 -9.90
CA PRO A 92 -3.28 12.94 -11.24
C PRO A 92 -4.29 12.26 -12.16
N ASP A 93 -5.37 12.99 -12.47
CA ASP A 93 -6.11 12.78 -13.71
C ASP A 93 -5.17 13.12 -14.87
N ALA A 94 -4.29 12.18 -15.22
CA ALA A 94 -3.55 12.20 -16.45
C ALA A 94 -3.90 10.91 -17.19
N LEU A 95 -4.84 11.04 -18.12
CA LEU A 95 -4.97 10.17 -19.28
C LEU A 95 -3.59 10.06 -19.92
N VAL A 96 -2.85 8.99 -19.57
CA VAL A 96 -1.70 8.55 -20.34
C VAL A 96 -2.28 7.75 -21.50
N GLU A 97 -2.37 8.40 -22.66
CA GLU A 97 -2.57 7.71 -23.94
C GLU A 97 -1.51 6.59 -24.05
N GLY A 98 -1.96 5.34 -24.09
CA GLY A 98 -1.09 4.19 -24.32
C GLY A 98 -1.15 3.05 -23.29
N SER A 99 -2.20 2.94 -22.47
CA SER A 99 -2.44 1.71 -21.70
C SER A 99 -2.87 0.60 -22.66
N THR A 100 -1.95 -0.31 -22.99
CA THR A 100 -2.31 -1.58 -23.61
C THR A 100 -3.28 -2.32 -22.69
N SER A 101 -4.48 -2.52 -23.23
CA SER A 101 -5.56 -3.29 -22.61
C SER A 101 -5.06 -4.70 -22.28
N LEU A 102 -5.35 -5.18 -21.07
CA LEU A 102 -5.12 -6.58 -20.66
C LEU A 102 -6.08 -7.56 -21.34
N CYS A 103 -6.91 -7.12 -22.29
CA CYS A 103 -7.90 -7.95 -22.98
C CYS A 103 -7.37 -8.70 -24.21
N ASP A 104 -6.10 -8.55 -24.62
CA ASP A 104 -5.57 -9.23 -25.82
C ASP A 104 -4.80 -10.54 -25.53
N LEU A 105 -5.02 -11.16 -24.38
CA LEU A 105 -4.58 -12.54 -24.15
C LEU A 105 -5.74 -13.51 -24.38
N SER A 106 -6.10 -13.70 -25.64
CA SER A 106 -6.92 -14.83 -26.09
C SER A 106 -6.27 -15.55 -27.26
N VAL A 107 -5.77 -16.76 -26.93
CA VAL A 107 -5.51 -17.97 -27.75
C VAL A 107 -4.66 -17.81 -29.01
#